data_AF-Q9K7S9-F1
#
_entry.id   AF-Q9K7S9-F1
#
_cell.length_a   1.000
_cell.length_b   1.000
_cell.length_c   1.000
_cell.angle_alpha   90.00
_cell.angle_beta   90.00
_cell.angle_gamma   90.00
#
_symmetry.space_group_name_H-M   'P 1'
#
loop_
_entity.id
_entity.type
_entity.pdbx_description
1 polymer ?
#
loop_
_entity_poly.entity_id
_entity_poly.type
_entity_poly.pdbx_seq_one_letter_code
_entity_poly.pdbx_strand_id
1 'polypeptide(L)'
;MLHFQKLFNHVLWMTKGNLHLITLENIQRKMVEYGFDRGLTQKVISAFEKRLTTYGEIDFQLWFSRLHYSTPEEFQHEQVSISLYKTYQPWFDAEVKKLEQETDLSWVEQTEDLVGLQDEARKAQLVLRHRLSEIQLDLTS
;
A
#
# COMPACT_ATOMS: atom_id res chain seq x y z
N MET A 1 -28.91 4.18 11.80
CA MET A 1 -29.50 3.20 10.86
C MET A 1 -29.17 3.51 9.39
N LEU A 2 -29.26 4.79 8.94
CA LEU A 2 -28.89 5.22 7.57
C LEU A 2 -27.41 5.02 7.18
N HIS A 3 -26.47 5.08 8.13
CA HIS A 3 -25.04 4.90 7.85
C HIS A 3 -24.69 3.44 7.51
N PHE A 4 -25.31 2.49 8.21
CA PHE A 4 -25.14 1.06 7.94
C PHE A 4 -25.66 0.66 6.57
N GLN A 5 -26.78 1.22 6.14
CA GLN A 5 -27.38 0.92 4.82
C GLN A 5 -26.55 1.47 3.65
N LYS A 6 -25.91 2.64 3.81
CA LYS A 6 -24.96 3.18 2.83
C LYS A 6 -23.67 2.37 2.79
N LEU A 7 -23.14 1.95 3.95
CA LEU A 7 -21.99 1.06 4.01
C LEU A 7 -22.31 -0.29 3.35
N PHE A 8 -23.48 -0.86 3.66
CA PHE A 8 -23.96 -2.13 3.12
C PHE A 8 -24.17 -2.08 1.61
N ASN A 9 -24.73 -0.98 1.07
CA ASN A 9 -24.90 -0.80 -0.38
C ASN A 9 -23.58 -0.51 -1.12
N HIS A 10 -22.64 0.20 -0.51
CA HIS A 10 -21.29 0.39 -1.07
C HIS A 10 -20.50 -0.92 -1.05
N VAL A 11 -20.63 -1.71 0.02
CA VAL A 11 -20.08 -3.06 0.11
C VAL A 11 -20.76 -3.93 -0.94
N LEU A 12 -22.08 -3.88 -1.11
CA LEU A 12 -22.82 -4.66 -2.12
C LEU A 12 -22.42 -4.32 -3.58
N TRP A 13 -22.15 -3.06 -3.87
CA TRP A 13 -21.65 -2.67 -5.20
C TRP A 13 -20.20 -3.12 -5.45
N MET A 14 -19.33 -3.08 -4.43
CA MET A 14 -17.97 -3.67 -4.51
C MET A 14 -17.96 -5.21 -4.44
N THR A 15 -18.97 -5.85 -3.83
CA THR A 15 -19.06 -7.33 -3.71
C THR A 15 -19.31 -8.04 -5.03
N LYS A 16 -19.44 -7.33 -6.15
CA LYS A 16 -19.45 -7.97 -7.47
C LYS A 16 -18.06 -8.18 -8.08
N GLY A 17 -16.99 -7.61 -7.52
CA GLY A 17 -15.63 -7.75 -8.05
C GLY A 17 -14.66 -8.23 -6.97
N ASN A 18 -14.06 -9.40 -7.19
CA ASN A 18 -12.71 -9.84 -6.77
C ASN A 18 -12.16 -9.54 -5.35
N LEU A 19 -12.93 -9.01 -4.38
CA LEU A 19 -12.45 -8.72 -3.01
C LEU A 19 -11.90 -9.96 -2.29
N HIS A 20 -12.47 -11.13 -2.58
CA HIS A 20 -11.99 -12.41 -2.06
C HIS A 20 -10.57 -12.77 -2.52
N LEU A 21 -10.03 -12.11 -3.56
CA LEU A 21 -8.65 -12.26 -4.00
C LEU A 21 -7.66 -11.44 -3.15
N ILE A 22 -8.15 -10.48 -2.34
CA ILE A 22 -7.35 -9.71 -1.40
C ILE A 22 -7.10 -10.57 -0.15
N THR A 23 -6.18 -11.52 -0.29
CA THR A 23 -5.64 -12.34 0.80
C THR A 23 -4.18 -12.00 1.02
N LEU A 24 -3.66 -12.23 2.23
CA LEU A 24 -2.23 -12.00 2.51
C LEU A 24 -1.33 -12.81 1.58
N GLU A 25 -1.72 -14.03 1.24
CA GLU A 25 -1.00 -14.89 0.30
C GLU A 25 -0.93 -14.27 -1.10
N ASN A 26 -2.07 -13.79 -1.63
CA ASN A 26 -2.10 -13.17 -2.96
C ASN A 26 -1.36 -11.84 -2.99
N ILE A 27 -1.48 -11.01 -1.94
CA ILE A 27 -0.71 -9.77 -1.81
C ILE A 27 0.78 -10.10 -1.78
N GLN A 28 1.20 -11.06 -0.95
CA GLN A 28 2.62 -11.46 -0.86
C GLN A 28 3.14 -11.98 -2.21
N ARG A 29 2.38 -12.83 -2.90
CA ARG A 29 2.74 -13.32 -4.22
C ARG A 29 2.94 -12.16 -5.20
N LYS A 30 2.02 -11.19 -5.22
CA LYS A 30 2.13 -9.99 -6.04
C LYS A 30 3.33 -9.12 -5.67
N MET A 31 3.62 -8.94 -4.39
CA MET A 31 4.84 -8.24 -3.96
C MET A 31 6.10 -8.91 -4.51
N VAL A 32 6.15 -10.25 -4.51
CA VAL A 32 7.27 -11.00 -5.11
C VAL A 32 7.31 -10.81 -6.64
N GLU A 33 6.16 -10.84 -7.33
CA GLU A 33 6.06 -10.58 -8.77
C GLU A 33 6.58 -9.17 -9.14
N TYR A 34 6.28 -8.17 -8.31
CA TYR A 34 6.76 -6.79 -8.47
C TYR A 34 8.22 -6.60 -8.01
N GLY A 35 8.89 -7.65 -7.53
CA GLY A 35 10.29 -7.62 -7.16
C GLY A 35 10.57 -6.91 -5.84
N PHE A 36 9.65 -6.93 -4.88
CA PHE A 36 9.91 -6.45 -3.53
C PHE A 36 11.08 -7.19 -2.88
N ASP A 37 11.88 -6.46 -2.09
CA ASP A 37 12.84 -7.11 -1.20
C ASP A 37 12.14 -8.10 -0.27
N ARG A 38 12.76 -9.26 -0.02
CA ARG A 38 12.17 -10.33 0.78
C ARG A 38 11.91 -9.89 2.23
N GLY A 39 12.85 -9.16 2.82
CA GLY A 39 12.71 -8.64 4.19
C GLY A 39 11.63 -7.57 4.28
N LEU A 40 11.57 -6.68 3.29
CA LEU A 40 10.50 -5.69 3.18
C LEU A 40 9.13 -6.35 3.03
N THR A 41 9.03 -7.36 2.17
CA THR A 41 7.81 -8.16 1.98
C THR A 41 7.32 -8.73 3.30
N GLN A 42 8.21 -9.36 4.07
CA GLN A 42 7.84 -9.91 5.36
C GLN A 42 7.36 -8.83 6.34
N LYS A 43 8.00 -7.66 6.38
CA LYS A 43 7.56 -6.55 7.24
C LYS A 43 6.17 -6.05 6.88
N VAL A 44 5.89 -5.89 5.58
CA VAL A 44 4.58 -5.44 5.11
C VAL A 44 3.50 -6.47 5.43
N ILE A 45 3.74 -7.74 5.11
CA ILE A 45 2.79 -8.81 5.40
C ILE A 45 2.54 -8.96 6.90
N SER A 46 3.56 -8.86 7.75
CA SER A 46 3.36 -8.88 9.21
C SER A 46 2.59 -7.66 9.73
N ALA A 47 2.67 -6.49 9.08
CA ALA A 47 1.83 -5.34 9.43
C ALA A 47 0.37 -5.60 9.02
N PHE A 48 0.15 -6.15 7.84
CA PHE A 48 -1.18 -6.48 7.32
C PHE A 48 -1.84 -7.63 8.08
N GLU A 49 -1.07 -8.62 8.53
CA GLU A 49 -1.54 -9.71 9.39
C GLU A 49 -2.03 -9.20 10.74
N LYS A 50 -1.34 -8.21 11.33
CA LYS A 50 -1.82 -7.55 12.55
C LYS A 50 -3.15 -6.83 12.32
N ARG A 51 -3.28 -6.11 11.20
CA ARG A 51 -4.54 -5.46 10.83
C ARG A 51 -5.65 -6.49 10.63
N LEU A 52 -5.40 -7.53 9.84
CA LEU A 52 -6.33 -8.61 9.56
C LEU A 52 -6.82 -9.28 10.85
N THR A 53 -5.91 -9.57 11.77
CA THR A 53 -6.25 -10.16 13.07
C THR A 53 -7.06 -9.20 13.94
N THR A 54 -6.81 -7.89 13.85
CA THR A 54 -7.47 -6.87 14.68
C THR A 54 -8.89 -6.56 14.21
N TYR A 55 -9.10 -6.44 12.90
CA TYR A 55 -10.37 -5.97 12.33
C TYR A 55 -11.16 -7.05 11.60
N GLY A 56 -10.56 -8.19 11.30
CA GLY A 56 -11.18 -9.28 10.55
C GLY A 56 -11.03 -9.12 9.03
N GLU A 57 -11.39 -10.19 8.33
CA GLU A 57 -11.15 -10.35 6.88
C GLU A 57 -11.89 -9.32 6.03
N ILE A 58 -13.19 -9.14 6.25
CA ILE A 58 -14.01 -8.23 5.45
C ILE A 58 -13.50 -6.80 5.57
N ASP A 59 -13.21 -6.33 6.79
CA ASP A 59 -12.69 -4.97 7.02
C ASP A 59 -11.29 -4.80 6.43
N PHE A 60 -10.43 -5.83 6.49
CA PHE A 60 -9.14 -5.82 5.82
C PHE A 60 -9.27 -5.70 4.29
N GLN A 61 -10.12 -6.50 3.67
CA GLN A 61 -10.35 -6.46 2.21
C GLN A 61 -10.92 -5.11 1.76
N LEU A 62 -11.89 -4.57 2.51
CA LEU A 62 -12.46 -3.25 2.26
C LEU A 62 -11.45 -2.12 2.46
N TRP A 63 -10.57 -2.23 3.44
CA TRP A 63 -9.51 -1.26 3.65
C TRP A 63 -8.47 -1.32 2.51
N PHE A 64 -7.97 -2.51 2.18
CA PHE A 64 -6.94 -2.67 1.16
C PHE A 64 -7.44 -2.25 -0.22
N SER A 65 -8.68 -2.62 -0.58
CA SER A 65 -9.33 -2.20 -1.84
C SER A 65 -9.49 -0.68 -1.98
N ARG A 66 -9.33 0.09 -0.90
CA ARG A 66 -9.47 1.55 -0.87
C ARG A 66 -8.14 2.28 -0.72
N LEU A 67 -6.99 1.58 -0.88
CA LEU A 67 -5.70 2.24 -0.80
C LEU A 67 -5.61 3.41 -1.79
N HIS A 68 -5.96 3.23 -3.06
CA HIS A 68 -6.09 4.33 -4.05
C HIS A 68 -4.94 5.35 -3.99
N TYR A 69 -3.69 4.88 -4.02
CA TYR A 69 -2.46 5.66 -3.88
C TYR A 69 -2.27 6.36 -2.52
N SER A 70 -2.98 5.93 -1.50
CA SER A 70 -2.77 6.31 -0.10
C SER A 70 -1.75 5.38 0.56
N THR A 71 -0.89 5.93 1.40
CA THR A 71 0.04 5.13 2.21
C THR A 71 -0.74 4.38 3.30
N PRO A 72 -0.52 3.07 3.49
CA PRO A 72 -1.10 2.35 4.64
C PRO A 72 -0.72 3.03 5.97
N GLU A 73 -1.66 3.12 6.91
CA GLU A 73 -1.48 3.86 8.16
C GLU A 73 -0.28 3.35 8.98
N GLU A 74 0.04 2.06 8.86
CA GLU A 74 1.19 1.43 9.50
C GLU A 74 2.54 2.02 9.05
N PHE A 75 2.58 2.66 7.87
CA PHE A 75 3.78 3.23 7.25
C PHE A 75 3.72 4.75 7.07
N GLN A 76 2.67 5.42 7.57
CA GLN A 76 2.52 6.89 7.49
C GLN A 76 3.34 7.63 8.54
N HIS A 77 3.64 7.00 9.68
CA HIS A 77 4.43 7.67 10.73
C HIS A 77 5.87 7.89 10.26
N GLU A 78 6.32 9.14 10.26
CA GLU A 78 7.60 9.56 9.66
C GLU A 78 8.78 8.68 10.10
N GLN A 79 8.96 8.44 11.40
CA GLN A 79 10.07 7.62 11.90
C GLN A 79 10.01 6.15 11.46
N VAL A 80 8.80 5.63 11.23
CA VAL A 80 8.63 4.27 10.70
C VAL A 80 9.04 4.25 9.23
N SER A 81 8.60 5.24 8.44
CA SER A 81 8.97 5.36 7.03
C SER A 81 10.49 5.54 6.86
N ILE A 82 11.12 6.41 7.66
CA ILE A 82 12.59 6.61 7.64
C ILE A 82 13.32 5.31 7.97
N SER A 83 12.89 4.61 9.03
CA SER A 83 13.52 3.34 9.43
C SER A 83 13.40 2.29 8.32
N LEU A 84 12.24 2.21 7.67
CA LEU A 84 12.00 1.29 6.58
C LEU A 84 12.86 1.64 5.37
N TYR A 85 12.90 2.91 4.97
CA TYR A 85 13.76 3.39 3.89
C TYR A 85 15.21 3.04 4.14
N LYS A 86 15.78 3.39 5.30
CA LYS A 86 17.19 3.14 5.62
C LYS A 86 17.54 1.66 5.65
N THR A 87 16.61 0.80 6.08
CA THR A 87 16.83 -0.65 6.13
C THR A 87 16.87 -1.27 4.73
N TYR A 88 16.04 -0.78 3.81
CA TYR A 88 15.88 -1.33 2.45
C TYR A 88 16.26 -0.32 1.38
N GLN A 89 17.21 0.57 1.68
CA GLN A 89 17.50 1.74 0.86
C GLN A 89 17.80 1.40 -0.61
N PRO A 90 18.61 0.38 -0.94
CA PRO A 90 18.89 0.06 -2.34
C PRO A 90 17.63 -0.28 -3.15
N TRP A 91 16.64 -0.90 -2.51
CA TRP A 91 15.37 -1.24 -3.15
C TRP A 91 14.51 0.00 -3.36
N PHE A 92 14.35 0.84 -2.33
CA PHE A 92 13.58 2.08 -2.46
C PHE A 92 14.19 3.04 -3.49
N ASP A 93 15.51 3.20 -3.52
CA ASP A 93 16.18 4.07 -4.49
C ASP A 93 15.99 3.58 -5.94
N ALA A 94 15.93 2.26 -6.14
CA ALA A 94 15.63 1.68 -7.45
C ALA A 94 14.16 1.92 -7.83
N GLU A 95 13.23 1.71 -6.91
CA GLU A 95 11.79 1.92 -7.17
C GLU A 95 11.44 3.39 -7.39
N VAL A 96 12.04 4.32 -6.66
CA VAL A 96 11.87 5.76 -6.90
C VAL A 96 12.25 6.11 -8.33
N LYS A 97 13.41 5.66 -8.81
CA LYS A 97 13.84 5.91 -10.19
C LYS A 97 12.91 5.31 -11.23
N LYS A 98 12.36 4.11 -10.97
CA LYS A 98 11.36 3.50 -11.85
C LYS A 98 10.08 4.34 -11.89
N LEU A 99 9.58 4.78 -10.74
CA LEU A 99 8.40 5.65 -10.68
C LEU A 99 8.59 6.96 -11.42
N GLU A 100 9.76 7.58 -11.31
CA GLU A 100 10.08 8.80 -12.07
C GLU A 100 10.05 8.55 -13.59
N GLN A 101 10.51 7.39 -14.04
CA GLN A 101 10.47 6.99 -15.46
C GLN A 101 9.05 6.64 -15.93
N GLU A 102 8.25 5.97 -15.08
CA GLU A 102 6.88 5.55 -15.39
C GLU A 102 5.91 6.73 -15.46
N THR A 103 6.14 7.77 -14.65
CA THR A 103 5.24 8.92 -14.52
C THR A 103 5.71 10.17 -15.24
N ASP A 104 6.99 10.23 -15.65
CA ASP A 104 7.65 11.44 -16.17
C ASP A 104 7.62 12.62 -15.19
N LEU A 105 7.51 12.34 -13.89
CA LEU A 105 7.50 13.32 -12.80
C LEU A 105 8.61 13.00 -11.81
N SER A 106 9.28 14.01 -11.27
CA SER A 106 10.25 13.80 -10.19
C SER A 106 9.58 13.28 -8.92
N TRP A 107 10.32 12.56 -8.08
CA TRP A 107 9.79 12.09 -6.80
C TRP A 107 9.36 13.26 -5.89
N VAL A 108 9.98 14.43 -6.07
CA VAL A 108 9.64 15.65 -5.34
C VAL A 108 8.24 16.14 -5.71
N GLU A 109 7.93 16.21 -7.01
CA GLU A 109 6.61 16.60 -7.53
C GLU A 109 5.55 15.57 -7.14
N GLN A 110 5.88 14.28 -7.24
CA GLN A 110 4.95 13.22 -6.83
C GLN A 110 4.62 13.28 -5.33
N THR A 111 5.50 13.85 -4.49
CA THR A 111 5.33 13.90 -3.02
C THR A 111 5.12 15.30 -2.48
N GLU A 112 4.55 16.21 -3.26
CA GLU A 112 4.21 17.57 -2.81
C GLU A 112 3.27 17.55 -1.59
N ASP A 113 2.38 16.56 -1.52
CA ASP A 113 1.48 16.33 -0.39
C ASP A 113 2.22 15.98 0.92
N LEU A 114 3.49 15.57 0.83
CA LEU A 114 4.33 15.11 1.94
C LEU A 114 5.51 16.07 2.24
N VAL A 115 5.49 17.30 1.72
CA VAL A 115 6.62 18.25 1.81
C VAL A 115 7.11 18.54 3.25
N GLY A 116 6.27 18.32 4.26
CA GLY A 116 6.62 18.48 5.67
C GLY A 116 7.44 17.33 6.28
N LEU A 117 7.65 16.22 5.55
CA LEU A 117 8.41 15.06 6.02
C LEU A 117 9.84 15.05 5.48
N GLN A 118 10.73 14.34 6.16
CA GLN A 118 12.07 14.06 5.63
C GLN A 118 12.01 13.26 4.31
N ASP A 119 12.99 13.50 3.43
CA ASP A 119 13.07 12.88 2.10
C ASP A 119 13.00 11.35 2.14
N GLU A 120 13.65 10.71 3.12
CA GLU A 120 13.59 9.26 3.29
C GLU A 120 12.16 8.78 3.59
N ALA A 121 11.41 9.52 4.41
CA ALA A 121 10.01 9.22 4.68
C ALA A 121 9.16 9.41 3.42
N ARG A 122 9.32 10.54 2.72
CA ARG A 122 8.58 10.86 1.49
C ARG A 122 8.76 9.77 0.44
N LYS A 123 10.00 9.36 0.18
CA LYS A 123 10.33 8.30 -0.78
C LYS A 123 9.75 6.95 -0.39
N ALA A 124 9.84 6.56 0.89
CA ALA A 124 9.24 5.30 1.34
C ALA A 124 7.72 5.31 1.19
N GLN A 125 7.06 6.40 1.59
CA GLN A 125 5.61 6.53 1.49
C GLN A 125 5.14 6.58 0.02
N LEU A 126 5.89 7.26 -0.86
CA LEU A 126 5.66 7.28 -2.30
C LEU A 126 5.69 5.88 -2.91
N VAL A 127 6.78 5.14 -2.68
CA VAL A 127 6.93 3.81 -3.28
C VAL A 127 5.87 2.86 -2.76
N LEU A 128 5.65 2.84 -1.44
CA LEU A 128 4.66 1.93 -0.85
C LEU A 128 3.23 2.25 -1.34
N ARG A 129 2.83 3.53 -1.35
CA ARG A 129 1.47 3.90 -1.77
C ARG A 129 1.23 3.57 -3.24
N HIS A 130 2.23 3.74 -4.11
CA HIS A 130 2.12 3.36 -5.52
C HIS A 130 2.05 1.85 -5.69
N ARG A 131 3.10 1.14 -5.27
CA ARG A 131 3.21 -0.30 -5.55
C ARG A 131 2.10 -1.12 -4.91
N LEU A 132 1.67 -0.77 -3.69
CA LEU A 132 0.55 -1.48 -3.07
C LEU A 132 -0.78 -1.20 -3.75
N SER A 133 -0.96 -0.01 -4.33
CA SER A 133 -2.15 0.33 -5.11
C SER A 133 -2.17 -0.40 -6.45
N GLU A 134 -1.03 -0.55 -7.11
CA GLU A 134 -0.91 -1.37 -8.33
C GLU A 134 -1.23 -2.85 -8.04
N ILE A 135 -0.70 -3.39 -6.94
CA ILE A 135 -1.06 -4.73 -6.47
C ILE A 135 -2.55 -4.84 -6.20
N GLN A 136 -3.16 -3.83 -5.57
CA GLN A 136 -4.61 -3.80 -5.35
C GLN A 136 -5.39 -3.81 -6.66
N LEU A 137 -4.99 -3.01 -7.64
CA LEU A 137 -5.60 -2.98 -8.97
C LEU A 137 -5.49 -4.35 -9.64
N ASP A 138 -4.32 -4.98 -9.63
CA ASP A 138 -4.08 -6.32 -10.19
C ASP A 138 -4.98 -7.40 -9.56
N LEU A 139 -5.27 -7.29 -8.27
CA LEU A 139 -6.09 -8.26 -7.54
C LEU A 139 -7.59 -8.04 -7.73
N THR A 140 -8.00 -6.84 -8.14
CA THR A 140 -9.42 -6.46 -8.19
C THR A 140 -9.95 -6.17 -9.60
N SER A 141 -9.05 -6.07 -10.58
CA SER A 141 -9.38 -5.94 -12.01
C SER A 141 -9.79 -7.27 -12.65
#